data_AF-A0A6J1CL88-F1
#
_entry.id   AF-A0A6J1CL88-F1
#
_cell.length_a   1.000
_cell.length_b   1.000
_cell.length_c   1.000
_cell.angle_alpha   90.00
_cell.angle_beta   90.00
_cell.angle_gamma   90.00
#
_symmetry.space_group_name_H-M   'P 1'
#
loop_
_entity.id
_entity.type
_entity.pdbx_description
1 polymer ?
#
loop_
_entity_poly.entity_id
_entity_poly.type
_entity_poly.pdbx_seq_one_letter_code
_entity_poly.pdbx_strand_id
1 'polypeptide(L)'
;MRETRVHGTFAPSLSQNCGDGARDGNCPLGPPHPVADLCKKNNHLESKKNRYAMDAIRHTCLKLEVPSIAQSNESRSIFFVKGTWFRHRFDLSITDGLNAWTCHATEDEVRLRAEQWDQEPSDYVALAERHLGFQQPGSVYGFADAGNGDKRLSWTFDKEGMKLEWRWNCQPASDNKKTTAGILDFLMDANIRLSEEVVRKTQSFERLKVESENCLAQSEKISGEKVEFETAIYAKFLNVLNSKKAKLRAYRDQLSKQTTGSSKLKQEEEYSSDKTETFDDESDAEKN
;
A
#
# COMPACT_ATOMS: atom_id res chain seq x y z
N MET A 1 -47.00 11.16 7.57
CA MET A 1 -46.54 12.50 8.01
C MET A 1 -45.60 13.01 6.94
N ARG A 2 -46.00 14.12 6.31
CA ARG A 2 -45.28 15.14 5.51
C ARG A 2 -44.06 14.77 4.64
N GLU A 3 -44.21 15.20 3.40
CA GLU A 3 -43.23 15.39 2.32
C GLU A 3 -41.98 16.18 2.75
N THR A 4 -40.87 15.96 2.03
CA THR A 4 -40.23 17.04 1.25
C THR A 4 -39.31 16.45 0.17
N ARG A 5 -39.38 17.07 -1.01
CA ARG A 5 -38.70 16.79 -2.28
C ARG A 5 -37.85 18.02 -2.60
N VAL A 6 -36.58 17.87 -3.02
CA VAL A 6 -35.83 18.80 -3.91
C VAL A 6 -34.76 17.95 -4.64
N HIS A 7 -34.95 17.53 -5.90
CA HIS A 7 -34.39 18.09 -7.16
C HIS A 7 -32.89 18.43 -7.10
N GLY A 8 -32.01 17.70 -7.81
CA GLY A 8 -31.58 17.99 -9.21
C GLY A 8 -30.13 18.50 -9.16
N THR A 9 -29.19 18.26 -10.07
CA THR A 9 -29.27 18.03 -11.51
C THR A 9 -27.84 17.81 -12.09
N PHE A 10 -27.76 17.09 -13.22
CA PHE A 10 -26.79 17.19 -14.34
C PHE A 10 -25.35 16.61 -14.26
N ALA A 11 -25.17 15.52 -15.01
CA ALA A 11 -23.94 15.13 -15.72
C ALA A 11 -23.71 16.05 -16.96
N PRO A 12 -22.59 16.00 -17.72
CA PRO A 12 -22.28 14.84 -18.56
C PRO A 12 -20.78 14.51 -18.77
N SER A 13 -20.58 13.33 -19.36
CA SER A 13 -19.38 12.83 -20.02
C SER A 13 -18.99 13.65 -21.26
N LEU A 14 -17.70 13.67 -21.60
CA LEU A 14 -17.26 13.77 -23.01
C LEU A 14 -15.85 13.20 -23.20
N SER A 15 -15.81 12.16 -24.02
CA SER A 15 -14.70 11.70 -24.83
C SER A 15 -14.24 12.79 -25.82
N GLN A 16 -12.95 12.88 -26.17
CA GLN A 16 -12.52 12.82 -27.58
C GLN A 16 -10.99 12.94 -27.79
N ASN A 17 -10.56 12.18 -28.78
CA ASN A 17 -9.28 12.21 -29.50
C ASN A 17 -8.86 13.60 -29.98
N CYS A 18 -7.54 13.80 -30.08
CA CYS A 18 -6.78 14.49 -31.16
C CYS A 18 -5.30 14.08 -30.92
N GLY A 19 -4.43 13.75 -31.86
CA GLY A 19 -4.32 14.12 -33.27
C GLY A 19 -2.84 14.47 -33.51
N ASP A 20 -2.22 13.82 -34.49
CA ASP A 20 -0.82 14.04 -34.92
C ASP A 20 -0.53 15.50 -35.29
N GLY A 21 0.71 15.93 -35.04
CA GLY A 21 1.23 17.23 -35.48
C GLY A 21 2.70 17.42 -35.17
N ALA A 22 3.57 16.99 -36.09
CA ALA A 22 5.00 17.26 -36.08
C ALA A 22 5.29 18.76 -36.22
N ARG A 23 6.29 19.27 -35.48
CA ARG A 23 7.18 20.36 -35.92
C ARG A 23 8.47 20.41 -35.10
N ASP A 24 9.57 20.47 -35.84
CA ASP A 24 10.95 20.55 -35.41
C ASP A 24 11.23 21.74 -34.46
N GLY A 25 12.04 21.46 -33.44
CA GLY A 25 12.56 22.44 -32.50
C GLY A 25 13.76 21.86 -31.77
N ASN A 26 14.93 22.02 -32.39
CA ASN A 26 16.23 21.57 -31.91
C ASN A 26 16.60 22.27 -30.59
N CYS A 27 16.56 21.55 -29.46
CA CYS A 27 17.10 22.00 -28.17
C CYS A 27 18.24 21.05 -27.75
N PRO A 28 19.40 21.59 -27.35
CA PRO A 28 20.59 20.78 -27.06
C PRO A 28 20.37 19.94 -25.79
N LEU A 29 20.71 18.66 -25.94
CA LEU A 29 20.70 17.63 -24.91
C LEU A 29 21.46 18.07 -23.66
N GLY A 30 20.73 18.35 -22.58
CA GLY A 30 21.28 18.28 -21.23
C GLY A 30 21.53 16.81 -20.84
N PRO A 31 22.52 16.52 -19.97
CA PRO A 31 22.83 15.16 -19.59
C PRO A 31 21.64 14.51 -18.87
N PRO A 32 21.39 13.19 -19.06
CA PRO A 32 20.26 12.51 -18.47
C PRO A 32 20.39 12.52 -16.94
N HIS A 33 19.36 13.05 -16.26
CA HIS A 33 19.25 12.99 -14.81
C HIS A 33 19.23 11.52 -14.35
N PRO A 34 20.08 11.11 -13.38
CA PRO A 34 20.21 9.71 -12.93
C PRO A 34 18.90 9.09 -12.42
N VAL A 35 17.98 9.93 -11.96
CA VAL A 35 16.74 9.52 -11.27
C VAL A 35 15.67 9.02 -12.26
N ALA A 36 15.61 9.59 -13.47
CA ALA A 36 14.63 9.17 -14.49
C ALA A 36 14.96 7.79 -15.07
N ASP A 37 16.25 7.47 -15.16
CA ASP A 37 16.76 6.23 -15.72
C ASP A 37 16.62 5.05 -14.72
N LEU A 38 16.72 5.33 -13.42
CA LEU A 38 16.42 4.38 -12.34
C LEU A 38 14.92 4.04 -12.27
N CYS A 39 14.04 5.03 -12.44
CA CYS A 39 12.60 4.83 -12.35
C CYS A 39 12.05 3.99 -13.53
N LYS A 40 12.54 4.24 -14.76
CA LYS A 40 12.19 3.42 -15.94
C LYS A 40 12.70 1.97 -15.84
N LYS A 41 13.92 1.77 -15.32
CA LYS A 41 14.48 0.44 -15.07
C LYS A 41 13.72 -0.33 -13.99
N ASN A 42 13.28 0.34 -12.92
CA ASN A 42 12.44 -0.28 -11.89
C ASN A 42 11.07 -0.73 -12.43
N ASN A 43 10.38 0.12 -13.20
CA ASN A 43 9.07 -0.22 -13.77
C ASN A 43 9.14 -1.40 -14.76
N HIS A 44 10.21 -1.49 -15.58
CA HIS A 44 10.40 -2.63 -16.49
C HIS A 44 10.75 -3.92 -15.76
N LEU A 45 11.51 -3.82 -14.67
CA LEU A 45 11.87 -4.96 -13.84
C LEU A 45 10.68 -5.47 -13.02
N GLU A 46 9.83 -4.57 -12.51
CA GLU A 46 8.55 -4.92 -11.87
C GLU A 46 7.56 -5.53 -12.85
N SER A 47 7.42 -4.98 -14.07
CA SER A 47 6.56 -5.55 -15.12
C SER A 47 7.02 -6.94 -15.58
N LYS A 48 8.33 -7.18 -15.64
CA LYS A 48 8.88 -8.52 -15.89
C LYS A 48 8.68 -9.45 -14.69
N LYS A 49 8.94 -8.99 -13.46
CA LYS A 49 8.73 -9.76 -12.23
C LYS A 49 7.26 -10.17 -12.04
N ASN A 50 6.30 -9.30 -12.40
CA ASN A 50 4.87 -9.62 -12.39
C ASN A 50 4.48 -10.66 -13.44
N ARG A 51 5.10 -10.64 -14.64
CA ARG A 51 4.84 -11.66 -15.67
C ARG A 51 5.42 -13.02 -15.29
N TYR A 52 6.60 -13.08 -14.67
CA TYR A 52 7.17 -14.33 -14.15
C TYR A 52 6.47 -14.86 -12.89
N ALA A 53 5.85 -13.99 -12.08
CA ALA A 53 5.08 -14.41 -10.92
C ALA A 53 3.75 -15.11 -11.28
N MET A 54 3.16 -14.79 -12.44
CA MET A 54 1.89 -15.35 -12.90
C MET A 54 1.98 -16.83 -13.34
N ASP A 55 3.16 -17.30 -13.76
CA ASP A 55 3.42 -18.69 -14.16
C ASP A 55 4.23 -19.48 -13.12
N ALA A 56 4.52 -18.89 -11.95
CA ALA A 56 5.22 -19.58 -10.89
C ALA A 56 4.32 -20.64 -10.26
N ILE A 57 4.86 -21.84 -10.08
CA ILE A 57 4.23 -22.88 -9.26
C ILE A 57 4.19 -22.37 -7.82
N ARG A 58 2.99 -22.41 -7.22
CA ARG A 58 2.78 -21.95 -5.83
C ARG A 58 2.51 -23.15 -4.96
N HIS A 59 2.86 -23.04 -3.68
CA HIS A 59 2.66 -24.11 -2.72
C HIS A 59 2.02 -23.56 -1.45
N THR A 60 1.11 -24.35 -0.89
CA THR A 60 0.54 -24.09 0.43
C THR A 60 0.60 -25.36 1.28
N CYS A 61 0.55 -25.19 2.60
CA CYS A 61 0.26 -26.31 3.49
C CYS A 61 -0.61 -25.83 4.64
N LEU A 62 -1.84 -26.35 4.69
CA LEU A 62 -2.83 -26.01 5.69
C LEU A 62 -2.94 -27.12 6.73
N LYS A 63 -2.90 -26.75 8.02
CA LYS A 63 -3.39 -27.59 9.10
C LYS A 63 -4.92 -27.45 9.15
N LEU A 64 -5.62 -28.43 8.61
CA LEU A 64 -7.07 -28.49 8.55
C LEU A 64 -7.62 -29.21 9.79
N GLU A 65 -8.44 -28.50 10.56
CA GLU A 65 -9.18 -29.09 11.69
C GLU A 65 -10.64 -29.31 11.28
N VAL A 66 -11.11 -30.55 11.38
CA VAL A 66 -12.48 -30.97 11.01
C VAL A 66 -13.14 -31.62 12.24
N PRO A 67 -14.44 -31.38 12.50
CA PRO A 67 -15.16 -32.12 13.55
C PRO A 67 -15.07 -33.64 13.32
N SER A 68 -14.64 -34.39 14.34
CA SER A 68 -14.62 -35.84 14.28
C SER A 68 -16.03 -36.38 14.53
N ILE A 69 -16.48 -37.30 13.67
CA ILE A 69 -17.79 -37.96 13.80
C ILE A 69 -17.70 -39.18 14.74
N ALA A 70 -16.49 -39.67 15.02
CA ALA A 70 -16.26 -40.99 15.64
C ALA A 70 -16.11 -40.97 17.17
N GLN A 71 -15.92 -39.81 17.78
CA GLN A 71 -15.75 -39.66 19.24
C GLN A 71 -16.54 -38.40 19.65
N SER A 72 -17.14 -38.43 20.85
CA SER A 72 -18.02 -37.39 21.43
C SER A 72 -17.67 -35.95 21.02
N ASN A 73 -18.70 -35.09 20.96
CA ASN A 73 -18.82 -33.70 20.43
C ASN A 73 -17.65 -32.68 20.59
N GLU A 74 -16.50 -33.06 21.14
CA GLU A 74 -15.32 -32.21 21.36
C GLU A 74 -14.06 -32.69 20.61
N SER A 75 -14.06 -33.89 20.02
CA SER A 75 -12.88 -34.37 19.30
C SER A 75 -12.80 -33.79 17.87
N ARG A 76 -11.65 -33.23 17.50
CA ARG A 76 -11.37 -32.77 16.13
C ARG A 76 -10.32 -33.65 15.47
N SER A 77 -10.58 -34.04 14.23
CA SER A 77 -9.59 -34.68 13.38
C SER A 77 -8.72 -33.61 12.72
N ILE A 78 -7.40 -33.82 12.76
CA ILE A 78 -6.42 -32.90 12.17
C ILE A 78 -5.86 -33.56 10.92
N PHE A 79 -5.87 -32.80 9.82
CA PHE A 79 -5.26 -33.19 8.56
C PHE A 79 -4.28 -32.11 8.12
N PHE A 80 -3.18 -32.49 7.49
CA PHE A 80 -2.29 -31.56 6.79
C PHE A 80 -2.55 -31.66 5.30
N VAL A 81 -2.93 -30.54 4.69
CA VAL A 81 -3.27 -30.43 3.26
C VAL A 81 -2.19 -29.59 2.58
N LYS A 82 -1.29 -30.24 1.85
CA LYS A 82 -0.32 -29.59 0.97
C LYS A 82 -0.94 -29.39 -0.40
N GLY A 83 -1.01 -28.14 -0.85
CA GLY A 83 -1.41 -27.78 -2.21
C GLY A 83 -0.22 -27.42 -3.07
N THR A 84 -0.22 -27.89 -4.32
CA THR A 84 0.66 -27.43 -5.39
C THR A 84 -0.21 -26.86 -6.50
N TRP A 85 -0.08 -25.55 -6.70
CA TRP A 85 -1.00 -24.75 -7.50
C TRP A 85 -0.33 -24.31 -8.78
N PHE A 86 -0.98 -24.64 -9.90
CA PHE A 86 -0.63 -24.12 -11.23
C PHE A 86 -1.70 -23.11 -11.65
N ARG A 87 -1.63 -22.63 -12.89
CA ARG A 87 -2.61 -21.67 -13.39
C ARG A 87 -4.00 -22.27 -13.57
N HIS A 88 -4.11 -23.47 -14.15
CA HIS A 88 -5.40 -24.11 -14.47
C HIS A 88 -5.52 -25.56 -13.95
N ARG A 89 -4.59 -25.98 -13.08
CA ARG A 89 -4.59 -27.31 -12.47
C ARG A 89 -4.02 -27.23 -11.06
N PHE A 90 -4.26 -28.25 -10.26
CA PHE A 90 -3.66 -28.34 -8.92
C PHE A 90 -3.45 -29.79 -8.50
N ASP A 91 -2.48 -30.00 -7.62
CA ASP A 91 -2.21 -31.28 -7.00
C ASP A 91 -2.28 -31.11 -5.47
N LEU A 92 -3.06 -31.96 -4.81
CA LEU A 92 -3.18 -31.98 -3.35
C LEU A 92 -2.56 -33.26 -2.79
N SER A 93 -1.88 -33.12 -1.65
CA SER A 93 -1.42 -34.24 -0.82
C SER A 93 -1.91 -33.99 0.60
N ILE A 94 -2.62 -34.96 1.16
CA ILE A 94 -3.33 -34.84 2.44
C ILE A 94 -2.88 -35.97 3.35
N THR A 95 -2.65 -35.70 4.63
CA THR A 95 -2.32 -36.75 5.62
C THR A 95 -2.90 -36.46 6.99
N ASP A 96 -3.29 -37.51 7.71
CA ASP A 96 -3.63 -37.48 9.15
C ASP A 96 -2.43 -37.88 10.04
N GLY A 97 -1.25 -38.11 9.42
CA GLY A 97 -0.04 -38.63 10.07
C GLY A 97 0.14 -40.15 9.97
N LEU A 98 -0.91 -40.90 9.65
CA LEU A 98 -0.88 -42.36 9.48
C LEU A 98 -1.20 -42.77 8.04
N ASN A 99 -2.30 -42.23 7.51
CA ASN A 99 -2.81 -42.41 6.17
C ASN A 99 -2.54 -41.15 5.34
N ALA A 100 -2.52 -41.33 4.02
CA ALA A 100 -2.42 -40.21 3.11
C ALA A 100 -3.36 -40.38 1.91
N TRP A 101 -3.73 -39.25 1.32
CA TRP A 101 -4.57 -39.16 0.14
C TRP A 101 -3.96 -38.16 -0.83
N THR A 102 -4.14 -38.42 -2.12
CA THR A 102 -3.67 -37.55 -3.20
C THR A 102 -4.81 -37.28 -4.16
N CYS A 103 -4.83 -36.07 -4.71
CA CYS A 103 -5.81 -35.65 -5.68
C CYS A 103 -5.09 -34.85 -6.77
N HIS A 104 -5.21 -35.30 -8.02
CA HIS A 104 -4.60 -34.69 -9.18
C HIS A 104 -5.72 -34.07 -10.01
N ALA A 105 -5.94 -32.77 -9.88
CA ALA A 105 -6.96 -32.06 -10.63
C ALA A 105 -6.36 -31.59 -11.96
N THR A 106 -6.63 -32.34 -13.03
CA THR A 106 -6.16 -32.01 -14.37
C THR A 106 -6.83 -30.74 -14.90
N GLU A 107 -6.22 -30.12 -15.91
CA GLU A 107 -6.77 -28.89 -16.50
C GLU A 107 -8.17 -29.10 -17.10
N ASP A 108 -8.43 -30.27 -17.68
CA ASP A 108 -9.75 -30.62 -18.21
C ASP A 108 -10.81 -30.76 -17.10
N GLU A 109 -10.47 -31.43 -16.00
CA GLU A 109 -11.39 -31.59 -14.86
C GLU A 109 -11.67 -30.25 -14.17
N VAL A 110 -10.63 -29.43 -13.99
CA VAL A 110 -10.79 -28.08 -13.43
C VAL A 110 -11.66 -27.22 -14.34
N ARG A 111 -11.47 -27.29 -15.65
CA ARG A 111 -12.29 -26.54 -16.62
C ARG A 111 -13.77 -26.94 -16.54
N LEU A 112 -14.06 -28.24 -16.57
CA LEU A 112 -15.43 -28.76 -16.45
C LEU A 112 -16.10 -28.38 -15.11
N ARG A 113 -15.30 -28.21 -14.06
CA ARG A 113 -15.78 -27.79 -12.73
C ARG A 113 -15.99 -26.29 -12.64
N ALA A 114 -15.09 -25.50 -13.21
CA ALA A 114 -15.20 -24.05 -13.27
C ALA A 114 -16.41 -23.62 -14.11
N GLU A 115 -16.69 -24.32 -15.21
CA GLU A 115 -17.88 -24.13 -16.05
C GLU A 115 -19.19 -24.30 -15.28
N GLN A 116 -19.26 -25.27 -14.34
CA GLN A 116 -20.48 -25.47 -13.51
C GLN A 116 -20.79 -24.25 -12.62
N TRP A 117 -19.79 -23.41 -12.35
CA TRP A 117 -19.90 -22.26 -11.46
C TRP A 117 -19.82 -20.93 -12.21
N ASP A 118 -19.83 -20.98 -13.55
CA ASP A 118 -19.61 -19.84 -14.44
C ASP A 118 -18.34 -19.04 -14.04
N GLN A 119 -17.22 -19.75 -13.88
CA GLN A 119 -15.92 -19.17 -13.52
C GLN A 119 -14.84 -19.51 -14.55
N GLU A 120 -13.84 -18.64 -14.67
CA GLU A 120 -12.60 -19.00 -15.37
C GLU A 120 -11.89 -20.13 -14.59
N PRO A 121 -11.26 -21.11 -15.28
CA PRO A 121 -10.45 -22.13 -14.63
C PRO A 121 -9.39 -21.56 -13.68
N SER A 122 -8.76 -20.44 -14.03
CA SER A 122 -7.74 -19.82 -13.18
C SER A 122 -8.33 -19.23 -11.89
N ASP A 123 -9.51 -18.61 -11.97
CA ASP A 123 -10.24 -18.11 -10.80
C ASP A 123 -10.70 -19.25 -9.88
N TYR A 124 -11.14 -20.37 -10.44
CA TYR A 124 -11.51 -21.56 -9.67
C TYR A 124 -10.30 -22.11 -8.90
N VAL A 125 -9.13 -22.17 -9.53
CA VAL A 125 -7.89 -22.59 -8.86
C VAL A 125 -7.46 -21.58 -7.80
N ALA A 126 -7.51 -20.28 -8.09
CA ALA A 126 -7.18 -19.23 -7.13
C ALA A 126 -8.12 -19.24 -5.92
N LEU A 127 -9.41 -19.55 -6.12
CA LEU A 127 -10.38 -19.72 -5.05
C LEU A 127 -10.01 -20.91 -4.15
N ALA A 128 -9.66 -22.05 -4.75
CA ALA A 128 -9.20 -23.23 -4.02
C ALA A 128 -7.89 -22.96 -3.27
N GLU A 129 -6.92 -22.29 -3.91
CA GLU A 129 -5.65 -21.88 -3.31
C GLU A 129 -5.87 -21.00 -2.08
N ARG A 130 -6.79 -20.04 -2.15
CA ARG A 130 -7.12 -19.17 -1.02
C ARG A 130 -7.69 -19.95 0.17
N HIS A 131 -8.64 -20.86 -0.09
CA HIS A 131 -9.34 -21.61 0.96
C HIS A 131 -8.52 -22.75 1.55
N LEU A 132 -7.60 -23.33 0.77
CA LEU A 132 -6.70 -24.40 1.19
C LEU A 132 -5.27 -23.90 1.49
N GLY A 133 -5.02 -22.60 1.33
CA GLY A 133 -3.85 -21.93 1.86
C GLY A 133 -4.06 -21.50 3.31
N PHE A 134 -5.24 -20.96 3.61
CA PHE A 134 -5.65 -20.56 4.94
C PHE A 134 -7.14 -20.84 5.14
N GLN A 135 -7.51 -21.42 6.28
CA GLN A 135 -8.91 -21.61 6.63
C GLN A 135 -9.63 -20.25 6.66
N GLN A 136 -10.68 -20.11 5.85
CA GLN A 136 -11.43 -18.86 5.74
C GLN A 136 -12.46 -18.77 6.88
N PRO A 137 -12.58 -17.60 7.53
CA PRO A 137 -13.63 -17.36 8.53
C PRO A 137 -15.03 -17.63 7.95
N GLY A 138 -15.91 -18.28 8.72
CA GLY A 138 -17.29 -18.58 8.31
C GLY A 138 -17.45 -19.76 7.34
N SER A 139 -16.35 -20.31 6.81
CA SER A 139 -16.38 -21.50 5.96
C SER A 139 -16.39 -22.77 6.81
N VAL A 140 -17.27 -23.72 6.46
CA VAL A 140 -17.32 -25.04 7.11
C VAL A 140 -16.54 -26.02 6.24
N TYR A 141 -15.47 -26.60 6.79
CA TYR A 141 -14.62 -27.56 6.11
C TYR A 141 -15.01 -29.00 6.46
N GLY A 142 -14.83 -29.91 5.51
CA GLY A 142 -15.10 -31.33 5.64
C GLY A 142 -14.03 -32.19 4.97
N PHE A 143 -13.75 -33.34 5.58
CA PHE A 143 -12.93 -34.40 4.98
C PHE A 143 -13.52 -35.77 5.34
N ALA A 144 -14.52 -36.19 4.56
CA ALA A 144 -15.36 -37.33 4.87
C ALA A 144 -15.07 -38.52 3.95
N ASP A 145 -15.48 -39.73 4.38
CA ASP A 145 -15.40 -40.92 3.54
C ASP A 145 -16.29 -40.80 2.31
N ALA A 146 -15.73 -41.09 1.13
CA ALA A 146 -16.41 -41.08 -0.16
C ALA A 146 -16.58 -42.50 -0.75
N GLY A 147 -16.15 -43.53 -0.02
CA GLY A 147 -16.16 -44.93 -0.46
C GLY A 147 -14.85 -45.35 -1.13
N ASN A 148 -14.57 -46.66 -1.16
CA ASN A 148 -13.34 -47.25 -1.74
C ASN A 148 -12.02 -46.72 -1.14
N GLY A 149 -12.06 -46.17 0.08
CA GLY A 149 -10.92 -45.52 0.72
C GLY A 149 -10.72 -44.06 0.28
N ASP A 150 -11.47 -43.60 -0.71
CA ASP A 150 -11.47 -42.21 -1.15
C ASP A 150 -12.03 -41.32 -0.04
N LYS A 151 -11.49 -40.11 0.04
CA LYS A 151 -11.98 -39.05 0.91
C LYS A 151 -12.47 -37.88 0.08
N ARG A 152 -13.58 -37.28 0.49
CA ARG A 152 -14.09 -36.05 -0.10
C ARG A 152 -13.66 -34.86 0.75
N LEU A 153 -12.82 -34.02 0.18
CA LEU A 153 -12.50 -32.70 0.70
C LEU A 153 -13.59 -31.71 0.29
N SER A 154 -14.09 -30.96 1.26
CA SER A 154 -15.09 -29.92 0.98
C SER A 154 -14.92 -28.69 1.86
N TRP A 155 -15.42 -27.56 1.35
CA TRP A 155 -15.66 -26.37 2.17
C TRP A 155 -16.82 -25.56 1.60
N THR A 156 -17.50 -24.83 2.49
CA THR A 156 -18.54 -23.87 2.07
C THR A 156 -17.97 -22.48 1.85
N PHE A 157 -18.50 -21.73 0.90
CA PHE A 157 -18.17 -20.31 0.68
C PHE A 157 -19.39 -19.59 0.11
N ASP A 158 -19.43 -18.26 0.24
CA ASP A 158 -20.52 -17.44 -0.29
C ASP A 158 -20.10 -16.79 -1.62
N LYS A 159 -21.00 -16.85 -2.61
CA LYS A 159 -20.86 -16.16 -3.90
C LYS A 159 -22.21 -15.52 -4.23
N GLU A 160 -22.22 -14.20 -4.44
CA GLU A 160 -23.43 -13.45 -4.86
C GLU A 160 -24.64 -13.66 -3.92
N GLY A 161 -24.39 -13.81 -2.62
CA GLY A 161 -25.44 -14.06 -1.62
C GLY A 161 -25.93 -15.50 -1.54
N MET A 162 -25.36 -16.43 -2.32
CA MET A 162 -25.63 -17.87 -2.25
C MET A 162 -24.48 -18.60 -1.55
N LYS A 163 -24.84 -19.50 -0.63
CA LYS A 163 -23.88 -20.39 0.02
C LYS A 163 -23.66 -21.63 -0.84
N LEU A 164 -22.44 -21.78 -1.35
CA LEU A 164 -22.01 -22.89 -2.20
C LEU A 164 -21.07 -23.81 -1.42
N GLU A 165 -20.90 -25.04 -1.92
CA GLU A 165 -19.96 -26.01 -1.36
C GLU A 165 -19.00 -26.51 -2.44
N TRP A 166 -17.72 -26.23 -2.25
CA TRP A 166 -16.64 -26.81 -3.05
C TRP A 166 -16.42 -28.25 -2.61
N ARG A 167 -16.27 -29.18 -3.57
CA ARG A 167 -16.06 -30.60 -3.28
C ARG A 167 -15.07 -31.21 -4.26
N TRP A 168 -14.13 -31.98 -3.73
CA TRP A 168 -13.20 -32.77 -4.54
C TRP A 168 -12.91 -34.11 -3.88
N ASN A 169 -12.87 -35.16 -4.69
CA ASN A 169 -12.54 -36.51 -4.21
C ASN A 169 -11.03 -36.73 -4.30
N CYS A 170 -10.49 -37.36 -3.28
CA CYS A 170 -9.07 -37.62 -3.10
C CYS A 170 -8.88 -39.11 -2.83
N GLN A 171 -8.01 -39.73 -3.60
CA GLN A 171 -7.78 -41.17 -3.58
C GLN A 171 -6.72 -41.50 -2.53
N PRO A 172 -6.74 -42.71 -1.93
CA PRO A 172 -5.63 -43.18 -1.10
C PRO A 172 -4.30 -43.03 -1.82
N ALA A 173 -3.29 -42.53 -1.12
CA ALA A 173 -1.95 -42.47 -1.66
C ALA A 173 -1.41 -43.89 -1.88
N SER A 174 -0.62 -44.08 -2.94
CA SER A 174 0.05 -45.36 -3.20
C SER A 174 1.08 -45.70 -2.12
N ASP A 175 1.70 -44.68 -1.52
CA ASP A 175 2.62 -44.80 -0.40
C ASP A 175 2.34 -43.69 0.63
N ASN A 176 1.69 -44.09 1.73
CA ASN A 176 1.36 -43.18 2.83
C ASN A 176 2.61 -42.57 3.44
N LYS A 177 3.66 -43.37 3.69
CA LYS A 177 4.88 -42.92 4.37
C LYS A 177 5.60 -41.89 3.53
N LYS A 178 5.74 -42.15 2.23
CA LYS A 178 6.38 -41.22 1.30
C LYS A 178 5.60 -39.91 1.17
N THR A 179 4.28 -39.97 1.11
CA THR A 179 3.43 -38.77 1.01
C THR A 179 3.52 -37.92 2.27
N THR A 180 3.42 -38.55 3.45
CA THR A 180 3.56 -37.86 4.75
C THR A 180 4.96 -37.27 4.91
N ALA A 181 6.02 -38.02 4.60
CA ALA A 181 7.40 -37.52 4.63
C ALA A 181 7.58 -36.32 3.70
N GLY A 182 7.07 -36.37 2.47
CA GLY A 182 7.15 -35.26 1.53
C GLY A 182 6.36 -34.00 1.95
N ILE A 183 5.35 -34.13 2.79
CA ILE A 183 4.68 -32.98 3.44
C ILE A 183 5.55 -32.42 4.56
N LEU A 184 6.15 -33.29 5.38
CA LEU A 184 7.05 -32.87 6.46
C LEU A 184 8.32 -32.18 5.93
N ASP A 185 8.95 -32.74 4.90
CA ASP A 185 10.11 -32.15 4.23
C ASP A 185 9.79 -30.74 3.72
N PHE A 186 8.63 -30.59 3.04
CA PHE A 186 8.15 -29.28 2.60
C PHE A 186 7.99 -28.29 3.76
N LEU A 187 7.41 -28.72 4.88
CA LEU A 187 7.21 -27.87 6.06
C LEU A 187 8.54 -27.49 6.72
N MET A 188 9.49 -28.42 6.81
CA MET A 188 10.82 -28.18 7.35
C MET A 188 11.62 -27.20 6.47
N ASP A 189 11.64 -27.41 5.16
CA ASP A 189 12.29 -26.49 4.20
C ASP A 189 11.68 -25.09 4.26
N ALA A 190 10.35 -25.00 4.33
CA ALA A 190 9.65 -23.73 4.47
C ALA A 190 10.01 -23.04 5.80
N ASN A 191 10.11 -23.79 6.90
CA ASN A 191 10.47 -23.25 8.21
C ASN A 191 11.91 -22.70 8.24
N ILE A 192 12.86 -23.43 7.66
CA ILE A 192 14.27 -22.99 7.55
C ILE A 192 14.32 -21.67 6.76
N ARG A 193 13.74 -21.63 5.57
CA ARG A 193 13.72 -20.44 4.71
C ARG A 193 13.05 -19.25 5.38
N LEU A 194 11.90 -19.46 6.03
CA LEU A 194 11.19 -18.38 6.74
C LEU A 194 12.00 -17.86 7.92
N SER A 195 12.68 -18.73 8.66
CA SER A 195 13.54 -18.35 9.78
C SER A 195 14.71 -17.47 9.32
N GLU A 196 15.38 -17.85 8.24
CA GLU A 196 16.43 -17.03 7.61
C GLU A 196 15.89 -15.67 7.13
N GLU A 197 14.72 -15.66 6.51
CA GLU A 197 14.10 -14.43 6.02
C GLU A 197 13.72 -13.47 7.16
N VAL A 198 13.21 -14.01 8.28
CA VAL A 198 12.91 -13.23 9.49
C VAL A 198 14.18 -12.59 10.04
N VAL A 199 15.26 -13.36 10.23
CA VAL A 199 16.54 -12.82 10.73
C VAL A 199 17.04 -11.68 9.84
N ARG A 200 17.06 -11.91 8.53
CA ARG A 200 17.53 -10.92 7.54
C ARG A 200 16.66 -9.66 7.54
N LYS A 201 15.32 -9.80 7.58
CA LYS A 201 14.40 -8.66 7.61
C LYS A 201 14.51 -7.87 8.91
N THR A 202 14.61 -8.55 10.05
CA THR A 202 14.80 -7.90 11.36
C THR A 202 16.09 -7.09 11.40
N GLN A 203 17.21 -7.64 10.93
CA GLN A 203 18.48 -6.90 10.87
C GLN A 203 18.38 -5.67 9.96
N SER A 204 17.73 -5.79 8.80
CA SER A 204 17.53 -4.67 7.90
C SER A 204 16.61 -3.60 8.49
N PHE A 205 15.57 -4.01 9.23
CA PHE A 205 14.62 -3.11 9.89
C PHE A 205 15.33 -2.30 10.98
N GLU A 206 16.11 -2.94 11.85
CA GLU A 206 16.86 -2.24 12.90
C GLU A 206 17.87 -1.25 12.33
N ARG A 207 18.59 -1.64 11.25
CA ARG A 207 19.50 -0.71 10.57
C ARG A 207 18.76 0.52 10.04
N LEU A 208 17.63 0.32 9.38
CA LEU A 208 16.83 1.42 8.81
C LEU A 208 16.23 2.31 9.90
N LYS A 209 15.84 1.73 11.03
CA LYS A 209 15.36 2.46 12.19
C LYS A 209 16.42 3.40 12.75
N VAL A 210 17.64 2.90 12.96
CA VAL A 210 18.78 3.73 13.43
C VAL A 210 19.10 4.85 12.43
N GLU A 211 19.09 4.55 11.13
CA GLU A 211 19.29 5.55 10.09
C GLU A 211 18.21 6.64 10.12
N SER A 212 16.95 6.26 10.30
CA SER A 212 15.82 7.20 10.45
C SER A 212 15.96 8.08 11.69
N GLU A 213 16.37 7.52 12.82
CA GLU A 213 16.62 8.28 14.06
C GLU A 213 17.76 9.30 13.89
N ASN A 214 18.85 8.90 13.21
CA ASN A 214 19.96 9.80 12.90
C ASN A 214 19.53 10.96 11.97
N CYS A 215 18.72 10.68 10.94
CA CYS A 215 18.18 11.71 10.06
C CYS A 215 17.27 12.68 10.82
N LEU A 216 16.44 12.18 11.73
CA LEU A 216 15.58 13.02 12.56
C LEU A 216 16.41 13.95 13.46
N ALA A 217 17.40 13.41 14.17
CA ALA A 217 18.29 14.19 15.03
C ALA A 217 19.06 15.27 14.25
N GLN A 218 19.53 14.96 13.04
CA GLN A 218 20.16 15.94 12.15
C GLN A 218 19.18 17.03 11.71
N SER A 219 17.94 16.65 11.36
CA SER A 219 16.90 17.61 10.96
C SER A 219 16.55 18.57 12.08
N GLU A 220 16.38 18.07 13.31
CA GLU A 220 16.10 18.89 14.50
C GLU A 220 17.23 19.87 14.77
N LYS A 221 18.48 19.39 14.71
CA LYS A 221 19.67 20.23 14.86
C LYS A 221 19.73 21.36 13.83
N ILE A 222 19.56 21.03 12.55
CA ILE A 222 19.59 22.01 11.45
C ILE A 222 18.44 23.02 11.61
N SER A 223 17.27 22.56 12.06
CA SER A 223 16.15 23.46 12.34
C SER A 223 16.47 24.45 13.46
N GLY A 224 17.13 24.00 14.53
CA GLY A 224 17.61 24.87 15.60
C GLY A 224 18.61 25.91 15.10
N GLU A 225 19.63 25.46 14.37
CA GLU A 225 20.66 26.33 13.77
C GLU A 225 20.05 27.37 12.81
N LYS A 226 19.01 26.98 12.04
CA LYS A 226 18.26 27.89 11.16
C LYS A 226 17.57 29.00 11.95
N VAL A 227 16.87 28.67 13.04
CA VAL A 227 16.18 29.66 13.87
C VAL A 227 17.17 30.63 14.53
N GLU A 228 18.30 30.13 15.03
CA GLU A 228 19.37 30.96 15.60
C GLU A 228 19.95 31.91 14.55
N PHE A 229 20.22 31.40 13.35
CA PHE A 229 20.72 32.19 12.23
C PHE A 229 19.73 33.28 11.81
N GLU A 230 18.45 32.93 11.64
CA GLU A 230 17.38 33.87 11.29
C GLU A 230 17.29 34.99 12.34
N THR A 231 17.26 34.64 13.63
CA THR A 231 17.21 35.60 14.73
C THR A 231 18.40 36.55 14.71
N ALA A 232 19.62 36.04 14.53
CA ALA A 232 20.83 36.84 14.48
C ALA A 232 20.85 37.81 13.28
N ILE A 233 20.35 37.37 12.13
CA ILE A 233 20.26 38.20 10.92
C ILE A 233 19.18 39.28 11.07
N TYR A 234 17.99 38.94 11.57
CA TYR A 234 16.92 39.92 11.81
C TYR A 234 17.37 41.01 12.79
N ALA A 235 18.08 40.65 13.87
CA ALA A 235 18.63 41.63 14.80
C ALA A 235 19.61 42.61 14.13
N LYS A 236 20.50 42.12 13.25
CA LYS A 236 21.40 42.98 12.47
C LYS A 236 20.64 43.90 11.53
N PHE A 237 19.61 43.40 10.84
CA PHE A 237 18.77 44.22 9.97
C PHE A 237 18.04 45.32 10.74
N LEU A 238 17.48 45.01 11.91
CA LEU A 238 16.83 45.99 12.79
C LEU A 238 17.80 47.09 13.21
N ASN A 239 19.05 46.74 13.56
CA ASN A 239 20.07 47.73 13.92
C ASN A 239 20.37 48.68 12.76
N VAL A 240 20.48 48.18 11.53
CA VAL A 240 20.68 49.00 10.32
C VAL A 240 19.46 49.90 10.06
N LEU A 241 18.24 49.35 10.15
CA LEU A 241 16.99 50.09 10.00
C LEU A 241 16.88 51.23 11.02
N ASN A 242 17.18 50.96 12.28
CA ASN A 242 17.16 51.95 13.35
C ASN A 242 18.22 53.04 13.14
N SER A 243 19.43 52.67 12.72
CA SER A 243 20.48 53.64 12.37
C SER A 243 20.05 54.55 11.21
N LYS A 244 19.46 53.98 10.15
CA LYS A 244 18.92 54.75 9.02
C LYS A 244 17.77 55.66 9.47
N LYS A 245 16.84 55.16 10.29
CA LYS A 245 15.71 55.93 10.83
C LYS A 245 16.20 57.10 11.70
N ALA A 246 17.22 56.89 12.52
CA ALA A 246 17.85 57.94 13.33
C ALA A 246 18.49 59.02 12.46
N LYS A 247 19.25 58.64 11.41
CA LYS A 247 19.82 59.61 10.46
C LYS A 247 18.74 60.42 9.75
N LEU A 248 17.66 59.80 9.29
CA LEU A 248 16.54 60.50 8.66
C LEU A 248 15.87 61.51 9.59
N ARG A 249 15.71 61.18 10.89
CA ARG A 249 15.21 62.14 11.89
C ARG A 249 16.18 63.31 12.05
N ALA A 250 17.48 63.03 12.21
CA ALA A 250 18.50 64.08 12.35
C ALA A 250 18.55 65.03 11.15
N TYR A 251 18.47 64.51 9.92
CA TYR A 251 18.40 65.34 8.72
C TYR A 251 17.13 66.19 8.67
N ARG A 252 15.96 65.65 9.04
CA ARG A 252 14.72 66.43 9.15
C ARG A 252 14.83 67.55 10.19
N ASP A 253 15.43 67.28 11.35
CA ASP A 253 15.64 68.27 12.41
C ASP A 253 16.63 69.37 12.01
N GLN A 254 17.67 69.03 11.23
CA GLN A 254 18.60 70.01 10.68
C GLN A 254 17.91 70.90 9.64
N LEU A 255 17.10 70.30 8.77
CA LEU A 255 16.34 71.03 7.76
C LEU A 255 15.35 71.99 8.42
N SER A 256 14.57 71.53 9.40
CA SER A 256 13.59 72.37 10.10
C SER A 256 14.25 73.55 10.82
N LYS A 257 15.43 73.37 11.41
CA LYS A 257 16.25 74.44 12.01
C LYS A 257 16.79 75.43 10.98
N GLN A 258 17.20 74.97 9.80
CA GLN A 258 17.57 75.87 8.69
C GLN A 258 16.36 76.63 8.15
N THR A 259 15.18 76.00 8.09
CA THR A 259 13.94 76.67 7.69
C THR A 259 13.52 77.71 8.73
N THR A 260 13.66 77.46 10.04
CA THR A 260 13.39 78.46 11.10
C THR A 260 14.45 79.56 11.19
N GLY A 261 15.69 79.30 10.76
CA GLY A 261 16.72 80.34 10.60
C GLY A 261 16.53 81.21 9.35
N SER A 262 15.81 80.72 8.34
CA SER A 262 15.52 81.42 7.09
C SER A 262 14.12 82.06 7.06
N SER A 263 13.17 81.56 7.85
CA SER A 263 11.82 82.12 7.96
C SER A 263 11.72 83.16 9.09
N LYS A 264 12.45 84.26 8.92
CA LYS A 264 11.94 85.57 9.34
C LYS A 264 11.44 86.29 8.10
N LEU A 265 10.46 85.70 7.40
CA LEU A 265 9.50 86.38 6.51
C LEU A 265 8.37 85.41 6.08
N LYS A 266 7.19 85.68 6.65
CA LYS A 266 5.80 85.47 6.21
C LYS A 266 5.10 84.11 6.37
N GLN A 267 4.05 84.15 7.22
CA GLN A 267 2.66 83.67 7.06
C GLN A 267 2.28 83.29 5.62
N GLU A 268 1.38 82.37 5.29
CA GLU A 268 0.15 81.77 5.85
C GLU A 268 -0.08 80.55 4.90
N GLU A 269 -0.68 79.41 5.22
CA GLU A 269 -2.10 79.17 5.48
C GLU A 269 -2.33 77.64 5.52
N GLU A 270 -3.49 77.29 6.03
CA GLU A 270 -4.04 76.02 6.50
C GLU A 270 -4.67 75.13 5.38
N TYR A 271 -4.45 73.81 5.41
CA TYR A 271 -5.41 72.68 5.11
C TYR A 271 -4.60 71.37 4.94
N SER A 272 -4.70 70.35 5.80
CA SER A 272 -5.79 69.38 6.02
C SER A 272 -5.76 68.16 5.10
N SER A 273 -5.96 66.99 5.74
CA SER A 273 -6.40 65.69 5.21
C SER A 273 -5.32 64.80 4.55
N ASP A 274 -4.83 63.76 5.23
CA ASP A 274 -5.44 62.43 5.37
C ASP A 274 -5.10 61.49 4.19
N LYS A 275 -4.24 60.51 4.45
CA LYS A 275 -4.47 59.09 4.13
C LYS A 275 -3.28 58.23 4.51
N THR A 276 -3.46 57.51 5.61
CA THR A 276 -2.73 56.28 5.91
C THR A 276 -3.55 55.16 5.27
N GLU A 277 -3.06 54.53 4.20
CA GLU A 277 -3.63 53.26 3.75
C GLU A 277 -2.94 52.13 4.52
N THR A 278 -3.72 51.61 5.46
CA THR A 278 -3.56 50.36 6.20
C THR A 278 -3.39 49.18 5.25
N PHE A 279 -2.40 48.34 5.51
CA PHE A 279 -2.37 46.96 5.01
C PHE A 279 -2.80 46.05 6.16
N ASP A 280 -3.97 45.43 5.98
CA ASP A 280 -4.47 44.32 6.79
C ASP A 280 -3.59 43.09 6.57
N ASP A 281 -3.09 42.52 7.67
CA ASP A 281 -2.53 41.18 7.73
C ASP A 281 -3.58 40.28 8.41
N GLU A 282 -4.49 39.75 7.61
CA GLU A 282 -5.44 38.74 8.05
C GLU A 282 -4.76 37.37 7.96
N SER A 283 -4.05 37.02 9.04
CA SER A 283 -3.85 35.63 9.40
C SER A 283 -5.13 35.13 10.04
N ASP A 284 -5.85 34.20 9.39
CA ASP A 284 -6.82 33.38 10.08
C ASP A 284 -6.41 31.91 10.05
N ALA A 285 -6.25 31.39 11.27
CA ALA A 285 -6.04 29.99 11.56
C ALA A 285 -7.40 29.29 11.68
N GLU A 286 -7.46 28.08 11.12
CA GLU A 286 -8.43 27.01 11.31
C GLU A 286 -9.62 27.19 12.29
N LYS A 287 -10.83 26.90 11.79
CA LYS A 287 -11.79 25.99 12.46
C LYS A 287 -12.97 25.61 11.53
N ASN A 288 -12.91 24.40 10.95
CA ASN A 288 -13.93 23.34 11.07
C ASN A 288 -13.55 22.12 10.25
#